data_AF-A0A222TCV3-F1
#
_entry.id   AF-A0A222TCV3-F1
#
_cell.length_a   1.000
_cell.length_b   1.000
_cell.length_c   1.000
_cell.angle_alpha   90.00
_cell.angle_beta   90.00
_cell.angle_gamma   90.00
#
_symmetry.space_group_name_H-M   'P 1'
#
loop_
_entity.id
_entity.type
_entity.pdbx_description
1 polymer ?
#
loop_
_entity_poly.entity_id
_entity_poly.type
_entity_poly.pdbx_seq_one_letter_code
_entity_poly.pdbx_strand_id
1 'polypeptide(L)'
;MLTGLADTHADLTSADSTRLGTTAVDLATALLAHHADRQTLIPAGSRQRALFEQISAYIATYLHDPGLTPGAIAATHFISTRYLHRIFQQHGATVGDVIRQQRLARCRRDLADPSQCTVPIAAIAMRWGYPRPSDFTRAFRAASGMTPSEYRSAGQDANRAQR
;
A
#
# COMPACT_ATOMS: atom_id res chain seq x y z
N MET A 1 -23.93 28.39 -0.29
CA MET A 1 -24.05 29.73 -0.92
C MET A 1 -23.05 29.88 -2.08
N LEU A 2 -22.91 28.88 -2.97
CA LEU A 2 -22.00 28.93 -4.13
C LEU A 2 -22.56 28.22 -5.38
N THR A 3 -23.86 27.87 -5.36
CA THR A 3 -24.54 27.20 -6.48
C THR A 3 -25.38 28.14 -7.34
N GLY A 4 -25.35 29.45 -7.07
CA GLY A 4 -26.21 30.45 -7.71
C GLY A 4 -25.56 31.30 -8.81
N LEU A 5 -24.40 30.93 -9.34
CA LEU A 5 -23.69 31.71 -10.36
C LEU A 5 -23.70 31.07 -11.76
N ALA A 6 -24.41 29.97 -11.95
CA ALA A 6 -24.42 29.25 -13.23
C ALA A 6 -25.42 29.80 -14.27
N ASP A 7 -26.37 30.66 -13.86
CA ASP A 7 -27.44 31.15 -14.77
C ASP A 7 -27.26 32.60 -15.25
N THR A 8 -26.17 33.28 -14.90
CA THR A 8 -25.91 34.62 -15.42
C THR A 8 -25.06 34.51 -16.69
N HIS A 9 -25.71 34.27 -17.83
CA HIS A 9 -25.18 34.65 -19.14
C HIS A 9 -25.11 36.19 -19.21
N ALA A 10 -24.05 36.77 -18.64
CA ALA A 10 -23.65 38.14 -18.88
C ALA A 10 -22.25 38.10 -19.46
N ASP A 11 -22.06 38.72 -20.62
CA ASP A 11 -20.82 38.80 -21.38
C ASP A 11 -19.63 39.13 -20.47
N LEU A 12 -18.89 38.09 -20.06
CA LEU A 12 -17.64 38.26 -19.33
C LEU A 12 -16.69 38.96 -20.29
N THR A 13 -16.40 40.23 -20.01
CA THR A 13 -15.42 40.95 -20.80
C THR A 13 -14.07 40.27 -20.66
N SER A 14 -13.17 40.43 -21.64
CA SER A 14 -11.81 39.88 -21.53
C SER A 14 -11.07 40.38 -20.28
N ALA A 15 -11.43 41.58 -19.80
CA ALA A 15 -10.93 42.14 -18.56
C ALA A 15 -11.42 41.36 -17.32
N ASP A 16 -12.70 40.97 -17.28
CA ASP A 16 -13.27 40.19 -16.17
C ASP A 16 -12.69 38.77 -16.14
N SER A 17 -12.55 38.14 -17.30
CA SER A 17 -11.89 36.83 -17.44
C SER A 17 -10.43 36.86 -16.98
N THR A 18 -9.70 37.93 -17.31
CA THR A 18 -8.30 38.11 -16.86
C THR A 18 -8.23 38.30 -15.35
N ARG A 19 -9.11 39.12 -14.76
CA ARG A 19 -9.17 39.36 -13.32
C ARG A 19 -9.52 38.08 -12.55
N LEU A 20 -10.53 37.34 -13.00
CA LEU A 20 -10.92 36.05 -12.42
C LEU A 20 -9.77 35.03 -12.48
N GLY A 21 -9.07 34.95 -13.62
CA GLY A 21 -7.90 34.09 -13.77
C GLY A 21 -6.78 34.46 -12.78
N THR A 22 -6.52 35.75 -12.60
CA THR A 22 -5.51 36.24 -11.64
C THR A 22 -5.89 35.90 -10.21
N THR A 23 -7.15 36.13 -9.82
CA THR A 23 -7.65 35.78 -8.47
C THR A 23 -7.60 34.27 -8.23
N ALA A 24 -7.94 33.44 -9.23
CA ALA A 24 -7.83 31.98 -9.11
C ALA A 24 -6.38 31.52 -8.91
N VAL A 25 -5.43 32.12 -9.64
CA VAL A 25 -3.99 31.86 -9.48
C VAL A 25 -3.50 32.32 -8.10
N ASP A 26 -3.94 33.48 -7.62
CA ASP A 26 -3.57 34.00 -6.30
C ASP A 26 -4.09 33.09 -5.17
N LEU A 27 -5.35 32.63 -5.29
CA LEU A 27 -5.93 31.67 -4.35
C LEU A 27 -5.19 30.33 -4.37
N ALA A 28 -4.88 29.79 -5.56
CA ALA A 28 -4.09 28.57 -5.68
C ALA A 28 -2.69 28.74 -5.08
N THR A 29 -2.05 29.88 -5.31
CA THR A 29 -0.73 30.22 -4.76
C THR A 29 -0.77 30.31 -3.24
N ALA A 30 -1.78 30.99 -2.67
CA ALA A 30 -1.95 31.10 -1.22
C ALA A 30 -2.21 29.75 -0.56
N LEU A 31 -3.01 28.87 -1.19
CA LEU A 31 -3.27 27.52 -0.70
C LEU A 31 -2.02 26.63 -0.75
N LEU A 32 -1.26 26.70 -1.84
CA LEU A 32 0.00 25.96 -1.97
C LEU A 32 1.04 26.44 -0.95
N ALA A 33 1.18 27.75 -0.76
CA ALA A 33 2.06 28.34 0.26
C ALA A 33 1.64 27.93 1.67
N HIS A 34 0.35 27.99 2.00
CA HIS A 34 -0.17 27.55 3.29
C HIS A 34 0.06 26.05 3.54
N HIS A 35 -0.10 25.22 2.50
CA HIS A 35 0.19 23.79 2.60
C HIS A 35 1.69 23.52 2.76
N ALA A 36 2.54 24.28 2.06
CA ALA A 36 3.99 24.21 2.19
C ALA A 36 4.48 24.65 3.58
N ASP A 37 3.91 25.71 4.16
CA ASP A 37 4.22 26.19 5.51
C ASP A 37 3.80 25.19 6.59
N ARG A 38 2.62 24.58 6.45
CA ARG A 38 2.21 23.50 7.35
C ARG A 38 3.10 22.27 7.23
N GLN A 39 3.60 22.01 6.03
CA GLN A 39 4.57 20.96 5.79
C GLN A 39 5.92 21.29 6.46
N THR A 40 6.43 22.53 6.40
CA THR A 40 7.72 22.91 7.01
C THR A 40 7.68 22.97 8.54
N LEU A 41 6.52 23.21 9.15
CA LEU A 41 6.34 23.14 10.62
C LEU A 41 6.45 21.73 11.21
N ILE A 42 6.28 20.68 10.39
CA ILE A 42 6.44 19.29 10.80
C ILE A 42 7.93 18.92 10.65
N PRO A 43 8.63 18.52 11.73
CA PRO A 43 10.01 18.04 11.63
C PRO A 43 10.12 16.97 10.54
N ALA A 44 11.18 17.01 9.73
CA ALA A 44 11.35 16.10 8.60
C ALA A 44 11.21 14.61 9.01
N GLY A 45 11.62 14.25 10.23
CA GLY A 45 11.43 12.91 10.80
C GLY A 45 9.96 12.52 11.00
N SER A 46 9.10 13.45 11.41
CA SER A 46 7.67 13.21 11.61
C SER A 46 6.94 13.00 10.28
N ARG A 47 7.31 13.76 9.23
CA ARG A 47 6.74 13.56 7.88
C ARG A 47 7.14 12.21 7.31
N GLN A 48 8.41 11.84 7.45
CA GLN A 48 8.90 10.56 6.95
C GLN A 48 8.23 9.37 7.66
N ARG A 49 8.02 9.48 8.98
CA ARG A 49 7.29 8.47 9.76
C ARG A 49 5.82 8.35 9.33
N ALA A 50 5.13 9.48 9.14
CA ALA A 50 3.76 9.47 8.63
C ALA A 50 3.68 8.82 7.25
N LEU A 51 4.64 9.11 6.35
CA LEU A 51 4.71 8.50 5.03
C LEU A 51 4.98 6.99 5.11
N PHE A 52 5.87 6.55 6.01
CA PHE A 52 6.10 5.13 6.27
C PHE A 52 4.83 4.40 6.74
N GLU A 53 4.09 4.99 7.67
CA GLU A 53 2.83 4.44 8.18
C GLU A 53 1.77 4.37 7.06
N GLN A 54 1.65 5.42 6.26
CA GLN A 54 0.72 5.48 5.12
C GLN A 54 1.04 4.41 4.06
N ILE A 55 2.32 4.25 3.71
CA ILE A 55 2.77 3.21 2.77
C ILE A 55 2.57 1.81 3.36
N SER A 56 2.81 1.64 4.66
CA SER A 56 2.61 0.34 5.34
C SER A 56 1.13 -0.06 5.35
N ALA A 57 0.23 0.90 5.58
CA ALA A 57 -1.22 0.68 5.48
C ALA A 57 -1.65 0.35 4.04
N TYR A 58 -1.07 1.04 3.05
CA TYR A 58 -1.29 0.74 1.64
C TYR A 58 -0.87 -0.70 1.32
N ILE A 59 0.34 -1.11 1.69
CA ILE A 59 0.83 -2.48 1.50
C ILE A 59 -0.16 -3.48 2.10
N ALA A 60 -0.57 -3.30 3.35
CA ALA A 60 -1.48 -4.22 4.05
C ALA A 60 -2.83 -4.38 3.33
N THR A 61 -3.34 -3.31 2.73
CA THR A 61 -4.62 -3.29 2.00
C THR A 61 -4.52 -4.03 0.66
N TYR A 62 -3.43 -3.84 -0.06
CA TYR A 62 -3.23 -4.35 -1.42
C TYR A 62 -2.38 -5.63 -1.48
N LEU A 63 -2.18 -6.35 -0.37
CA LEU A 63 -1.35 -7.56 -0.32
C LEU A 63 -1.75 -8.65 -1.34
N HIS A 64 -3.04 -8.73 -1.66
CA HIS A 64 -3.61 -9.69 -2.60
C HIS A 64 -3.24 -9.40 -4.06
N ASP A 65 -2.91 -8.15 -4.38
CA ASP A 65 -2.58 -7.73 -5.73
C ASP A 65 -1.16 -8.21 -6.10
N PRO A 66 -0.99 -9.09 -7.10
CA PRO A 66 0.34 -9.50 -7.57
C PRO A 66 1.14 -8.31 -8.16
N GLY A 67 0.47 -7.25 -8.62
CA GLY A 67 1.07 -6.01 -9.12
C GLY A 67 1.64 -5.09 -8.03
N LEU A 68 1.45 -5.42 -6.75
CA LEU A 68 2.04 -4.70 -5.63
C LEU A 68 3.57 -4.86 -5.61
N THR A 69 4.25 -3.96 -6.31
CA THR A 69 5.71 -3.88 -6.44
C THR A 69 6.24 -2.58 -5.82
N PRO A 70 7.53 -2.50 -5.45
CA PRO A 70 8.13 -1.26 -4.97
C PRO A 70 7.94 -0.08 -5.95
N GLY A 71 8.00 -0.34 -7.26
CA GLY A 71 7.77 0.68 -8.29
C GLY A 71 6.32 1.17 -8.30
N ALA A 72 5.34 0.26 -8.22
CA ALA A 72 3.93 0.62 -8.16
C ALA A 72 3.61 1.44 -6.89
N ILE A 73 4.13 1.02 -5.74
CA ILE A 73 3.98 1.76 -4.47
C ILE A 73 4.57 3.16 -4.59
N ALA A 74 5.79 3.28 -5.12
CA ALA A 74 6.45 4.57 -5.29
C ALA A 74 5.64 5.51 -6.19
N ALA A 75 5.08 4.99 -7.29
CA ALA A 75 4.22 5.73 -8.21
C ALA A 75 2.94 6.22 -7.52
N THR A 76 2.24 5.35 -6.77
CA THR A 76 1.00 5.71 -6.06
C THR A 76 1.22 6.79 -4.99
N HIS A 77 2.38 6.79 -4.34
CA HIS A 77 2.72 7.77 -3.30
C HIS A 77 3.51 8.97 -3.83
N PHE A 78 3.66 9.11 -5.14
CA PHE A 78 4.37 10.23 -5.80
C PHE A 78 5.81 10.43 -5.29
N ILE A 79 6.52 9.33 -5.04
CA ILE A 79 7.93 9.35 -4.60
C ILE A 79 8.82 8.53 -5.53
N SER A 80 10.12 8.77 -5.48
CA SER A 80 11.07 7.89 -6.16
C SER A 80 11.19 6.54 -5.44
N THR A 81 11.42 5.47 -6.20
CA THR A 81 11.71 4.13 -5.63
C THR A 81 12.94 4.15 -4.71
N ARG A 82 13.95 4.98 -5.04
CA ARG A 82 15.12 5.20 -4.18
C ARG A 82 14.72 5.77 -2.82
N TYR A 83 13.82 6.75 -2.81
CA TYR A 83 13.35 7.35 -1.56
C TYR A 83 12.50 6.36 -0.75
N LEU A 84 11.62 5.59 -1.41
CA LEU A 84 10.88 4.49 -0.79
C LEU A 84 11.81 3.51 -0.07
N HIS A 85 12.87 3.04 -0.74
CA HIS A 85 13.85 2.15 -0.12
C HIS A 85 14.55 2.80 1.07
N ARG A 86 14.94 4.08 0.96
CA ARG A 86 15.58 4.83 2.06
C ARG A 86 14.66 4.91 3.28
N ILE A 87 13.37 5.18 3.09
CA ILE A 87 12.38 5.22 4.17
C ILE A 87 12.38 3.86 4.88
N PHE A 88 12.16 2.76 4.16
CA PHE A 88 12.10 1.43 4.78
C PHE A 88 13.43 1.02 5.45
N GLN A 89 14.57 1.37 4.87
CA GLN A 89 15.88 1.09 5.46
C GLN A 89 16.08 1.78 6.81
N GLN A 90 15.60 3.02 6.97
CA GLN A 90 15.63 3.72 8.27
C GLN A 90 14.73 3.05 9.32
N HIS A 91 13.77 2.22 8.87
CA HIS A 91 12.94 1.35 9.72
C HIS A 91 13.48 -0.09 9.81
N GLY A 92 14.71 -0.34 9.35
CA GLY A 92 15.37 -1.65 9.48
C GLY A 92 14.87 -2.74 8.52
N ALA A 93 14.14 -2.38 7.47
CA ALA A 93 13.57 -3.35 6.53
C ALA A 93 13.76 -2.92 5.07
N THR A 94 13.51 -3.84 4.15
CA THR A 94 13.30 -3.48 2.73
C THR A 94 11.80 -3.59 2.43
N VAL A 95 11.28 -2.72 1.56
CA VAL A 95 9.87 -2.76 1.15
C VAL A 95 9.50 -4.12 0.53
N GLY A 96 10.41 -4.72 -0.25
CA GLY A 96 10.19 -6.05 -0.84
C GLY A 96 10.11 -7.15 0.21
N ASP A 97 10.95 -7.10 1.24
CA ASP A 97 10.90 -8.04 2.36
C ASP A 97 9.62 -7.89 3.18
N VAL A 98 9.18 -6.65 3.42
CA VAL A 98 7.92 -6.39 4.14
C VAL A 98 6.73 -6.98 3.39
N ILE A 99 6.62 -6.75 2.07
CA ILE A 99 5.56 -7.34 1.24
C ILE A 99 5.61 -8.87 1.32
N ARG A 100 6.80 -9.45 1.13
CA ARG A 100 7.00 -10.91 1.15
C ARG A 100 6.62 -11.51 2.51
N GLN A 101 7.09 -10.92 3.62
CA GLN A 101 6.80 -11.41 4.97
C GLN A 101 5.31 -11.33 5.29
N GLN A 102 4.65 -10.23 4.93
CA GLN A 102 3.22 -10.09 5.17
C GLN A 102 2.40 -11.09 4.35
N ARG A 103 2.73 -11.29 3.06
CA ARG A 103 2.09 -12.31 2.22
C ARG A 103 2.26 -13.71 2.81
N LEU A 104 3.47 -14.07 3.21
CA LEU A 104 3.75 -15.37 3.85
C LEU A 104 3.00 -15.55 5.17
N ALA A 105 2.89 -14.50 6.00
CA ALA A 105 2.13 -14.56 7.24
C ALA A 105 0.65 -14.83 7.00
N ARG A 106 0.07 -14.25 5.93
CA ARG A 106 -1.31 -14.52 5.52
C ARG A 106 -1.47 -15.94 4.99
N CYS A 107 -0.56 -16.41 4.14
CA CYS A 107 -0.56 -17.80 3.67
C CYS A 107 -0.46 -18.81 4.84
N ARG A 108 0.40 -18.56 5.84
CA ARG A 108 0.50 -19.43 7.03
C ARG A 108 -0.81 -19.50 7.79
N ARG A 109 -1.47 -18.36 7.98
CA ARG A 109 -2.78 -18.30 8.65
C ARG A 109 -3.82 -19.15 7.90
N ASP A 110 -3.92 -18.96 6.59
CA ASP A 110 -4.86 -19.71 5.75
C ASP A 110 -4.53 -21.21 5.71
N LEU A 111 -3.24 -21.59 5.72
CA LEU A 111 -2.82 -22.99 5.75
C LEU A 111 -3.05 -23.68 7.10
N ALA A 112 -3.03 -22.92 8.20
CA ALA A 112 -3.31 -23.42 9.55
C ALA A 112 -4.81 -23.45 9.88
N ASP A 113 -5.64 -22.76 9.09
CA ASP A 113 -7.08 -22.69 9.29
C ASP A 113 -7.77 -24.01 8.88
N PRO A 114 -8.42 -24.73 9.81
CA PRO A 114 -9.12 -25.98 9.51
C PRO A 114 -10.25 -25.80 8.49
N SER A 115 -10.87 -24.62 8.42
CA SER A 115 -11.93 -24.33 7.44
C SER A 115 -11.41 -24.26 6.00
N GLN A 116 -10.10 -24.06 5.83
CA GLN A 116 -9.44 -24.00 4.52
C GLN A 116 -8.71 -25.31 4.16
N CYS A 117 -8.92 -26.40 4.89
CA CYS A 117 -8.22 -27.67 4.66
C CYS A 117 -8.38 -28.22 3.23
N THR A 118 -9.56 -28.00 2.62
CA THR A 118 -9.89 -28.43 1.25
C THR A 118 -9.44 -27.45 0.17
N VAL A 119 -9.03 -26.23 0.53
CA VAL A 119 -8.60 -25.22 -0.45
C VAL A 119 -7.22 -25.59 -1.01
N PRO A 120 -7.03 -25.64 -2.34
CA PRO A 120 -5.73 -25.94 -2.92
C PRO A 120 -4.65 -24.96 -2.46
N ILE A 121 -3.44 -25.45 -2.16
CA ILE A 121 -2.29 -24.61 -1.74
C ILE A 121 -2.00 -23.52 -2.79
N ALA A 122 -2.09 -23.87 -4.08
CA ALA A 122 -1.91 -22.91 -5.17
C ALA A 122 -2.94 -21.79 -5.13
N ALA A 123 -4.21 -22.07 -4.78
CA ALA A 123 -5.24 -21.05 -4.66
C ALA A 123 -4.99 -20.10 -3.49
N ILE A 124 -4.51 -20.62 -2.34
CA ILE A 124 -4.09 -19.79 -1.20
C ILE A 124 -2.90 -18.91 -1.61
N ALA A 125 -1.92 -19.46 -2.32
CA ALA A 125 -0.77 -18.71 -2.79
C ALA A 125 -1.18 -17.56 -3.74
N MET A 126 -2.03 -17.86 -4.72
CA MET A 126 -2.53 -16.86 -5.68
C MET A 126 -3.32 -15.75 -4.99
N ARG A 127 -4.16 -16.08 -4.01
CA ARG A 127 -4.94 -15.10 -3.21
C ARG A 127 -4.06 -14.05 -2.55
N TRP A 128 -2.85 -14.43 -2.14
CA TRP A 128 -1.88 -13.54 -1.48
C TRP A 128 -0.77 -13.06 -2.41
N GLY A 129 -1.03 -12.99 -3.72
CA GLY A 129 -0.13 -12.36 -4.68
C GLY A 129 1.07 -13.21 -5.10
N TYR A 130 1.00 -14.55 -4.99
CA TYR A 130 1.95 -15.46 -5.60
C TYR A 130 1.36 -16.10 -6.88
N PRO A 131 1.66 -15.55 -8.07
CA PRO A 131 1.12 -16.08 -9.33
C PRO A 131 1.72 -17.43 -9.71
N ARG A 132 2.92 -17.74 -9.22
CA ARG A 132 3.64 -18.99 -9.53
C ARG A 132 3.81 -19.85 -8.28
N PRO A 133 3.25 -21.08 -8.24
CA PRO A 133 3.37 -21.98 -7.09
C PRO A 133 4.82 -22.37 -6.71
N SER A 134 5.72 -22.43 -7.69
CA SER A 134 7.14 -22.74 -7.47
C SER A 134 7.86 -21.66 -6.66
N ASP A 135 7.62 -20.39 -6.99
CA ASP A 135 8.15 -19.25 -6.24
C ASP A 135 7.61 -19.21 -4.81
N PHE A 136 6.31 -19.46 -4.66
CA PHE A 136 5.67 -19.54 -3.35
C PHE A 136 6.30 -20.63 -2.49
N THR A 137 6.41 -21.85 -3.01
CA THR A 137 6.95 -23.00 -2.26
C THR A 137 8.38 -22.72 -1.77
N ARG A 138 9.23 -22.16 -2.64
CA ARG A 138 10.60 -21.77 -2.29
C ARG A 138 10.63 -20.68 -1.22
N ALA A 139 9.83 -19.62 -1.39
CA ALA A 139 9.78 -18.51 -0.43
C ALA A 139 9.21 -18.95 0.93
N PHE A 140 8.19 -19.82 0.91
CA PHE A 140 7.56 -20.36 2.11
C PHE A 140 8.56 -21.21 2.87
N ARG A 141 9.18 -22.21 2.21
CA ARG A 141 10.19 -23.08 2.84
C ARG A 141 11.37 -22.30 3.41
N ALA A 142 11.86 -21.28 2.68
CA ALA A 142 12.93 -20.43 3.18
C ALA A 142 12.55 -19.68 4.47
N ALA A 143 11.27 -19.36 4.66
CA ALA A 143 10.79 -18.60 5.81
C ALA A 143 10.29 -19.46 6.97
N SER A 144 9.73 -20.67 6.71
CA SER A 144 9.14 -21.55 7.73
C SER A 144 9.93 -22.83 7.99
N GLY A 145 10.96 -23.13 7.21
CA GLY A 145 11.72 -24.39 7.27
C GLY A 145 11.00 -25.59 6.62
N MET A 146 9.66 -25.55 6.54
CA MET A 146 8.80 -26.60 5.97
C MET A 146 8.13 -26.15 4.67
N THR A 147 7.73 -27.11 3.84
CA THR A 147 6.88 -26.86 2.67
C THR A 147 5.45 -26.47 3.09
N PRO A 148 4.67 -25.80 2.23
CA PRO A 148 3.28 -25.47 2.53
C PRO A 148 2.39 -26.69 2.85
N SER A 149 2.68 -27.84 2.23
CA SER A 149 1.92 -29.07 2.45
C SER A 149 2.22 -29.70 3.80
N GLU A 150 3.50 -29.78 4.17
CA GLU A 150 3.93 -30.25 5.50
C GLU A 150 3.36 -29.34 6.60
N TYR A 151 3.42 -28.02 6.39
CA TYR A 151 2.87 -27.05 7.35
C TYR A 151 1.37 -27.24 7.59
N ARG A 152 0.60 -27.51 6.52
CA ARG A 152 -0.83 -27.81 6.62
C ARG A 152 -1.08 -29.12 7.37
N SER A 153 -0.36 -30.18 7.02
CA SER A 153 -0.51 -31.49 7.69
C SER A 153 -0.25 -31.37 9.19
N ALA A 154 0.84 -30.70 9.58
CA ALA A 154 1.18 -30.51 10.98
C ALA A 154 0.08 -29.76 11.77
N GLY A 155 -0.55 -28.76 11.15
CA GLY A 155 -1.69 -28.04 11.76
C GLY A 155 -2.94 -28.92 11.91
N GLN A 156 -3.18 -29.82 10.96
CA GLN A 156 -4.30 -30.76 10.99
C GLN A 156 -4.11 -31.83 12.07
N ASP A 157 -2.91 -32.36 12.19
CA ASP A 157 -2.56 -33.37 13.20
C ASP A 157 -2.70 -32.81 14.61
N ALA A 158 -2.25 -31.57 14.84
CA ALA A 158 -2.43 -30.87 16.11
C ALA A 158 -3.92 -30.69 16.48
N ASN A 159 -4.75 -30.27 15.52
CA ASN A 159 -6.19 -30.08 15.73
C ASN A 159 -6.93 -31.41 15.96
N ARG A 160 -6.49 -32.51 15.33
CA ARG A 160 -7.07 -33.84 15.54
C ARG A 160 -6.75 -34.40 16.92
N ALA A 161 -5.56 -34.12 17.46
CA ALA A 161 -5.17 -34.54 18.82
C ALA A 161 -5.89 -33.78 19.94
N GLN A 162 -6.55 -32.66 19.62
CA GLN A 162 -7.27 -31.79 20.55
C GLN A 162 -8.79 -32.05 20.60
N ARG A 163 -9.28 -33.03 19.84
CA ARG A 163 -10.68 -33.48 19.79
C ARG A 163 -10.82 -34.86 20.42
#